data_AF-A0A354GYR1-F1
#
_entry.id   AF-A0A354GYR1-F1
#
_cell.length_a   1.000
_cell.length_b   1.000
_cell.length_c   1.000
_cell.angle_alpha   90.00
_cell.angle_beta   90.00
_cell.angle_gamma   90.00
#
_symmetry.space_group_name_H-M   'P 1'
#
loop_
_entity.id
_entity.type
_entity.pdbx_description
1 polymer ?
#
loop_
_entity_poly.entity_id
_entity_poly.type
_entity_poly.pdbx_seq_one_letter_code
_entity_poly.pdbx_strand_id
1 'polypeptide(L)'
;MTDWNPEADQRKLECVHIGHSEVRAGDRVRLRPRGGADIMDLALAGMTATVESIEQDFEGRVYLAVTVDDDPGRDLGALRQPGHRFFFQPDEVEPLSERSRAI
;
A
#
# COMPACT_ATOMS: atom_id res chain seq x y z
N MET A 1 21.91 2.82 -27.06
CA MET A 1 21.54 1.89 -25.97
C MET A 1 20.29 2.47 -25.34
N THR A 2 19.16 1.78 -25.44
CA THR A 2 17.87 2.26 -24.92
C THR A 2 18.01 2.51 -23.42
N ASP A 3 17.75 3.74 -23.01
CA ASP A 3 17.57 4.13 -21.61
C ASP A 3 16.28 3.45 -21.13
N TRP A 4 16.42 2.21 -20.66
CA TRP A 4 15.34 1.48 -20.01
C TRP A 4 15.26 2.02 -18.59
N ASN A 5 14.31 2.92 -18.33
CA ASN A 5 13.93 3.33 -16.99
C ASN A 5 12.63 2.62 -16.58
N PRO A 6 12.69 1.46 -15.91
CA PRO A 6 11.48 0.71 -15.51
C PRO A 6 10.64 1.46 -14.47
N GLU A 7 11.22 2.49 -13.83
CA GLU A 7 10.57 3.25 -12.77
C GLU A 7 9.77 4.45 -13.31
N ALA A 8 9.98 4.86 -14.57
CA ALA A 8 9.35 6.05 -15.16
C ALA A 8 7.85 5.90 -15.47
N ASP A 9 7.35 4.67 -15.61
CA ASP A 9 5.96 4.39 -16.00
C ASP A 9 5.13 3.76 -14.87
N GLN A 10 5.54 3.93 -13.61
CA GLN A 10 4.69 3.57 -12.48
C GLN A 10 3.54 4.59 -12.39
N ARG A 11 2.36 4.18 -12.84
CA ARG A 11 1.17 5.03 -12.77
C ARG A 11 0.69 5.10 -11.34
N LYS A 12 0.73 6.31 -10.78
CA LYS A 12 0.16 6.59 -9.46
C LYS A 12 -1.33 6.82 -9.61
N LEU A 13 -2.11 6.03 -8.88
CA LEU A 13 -3.56 6.18 -8.82
C LEU A 13 -3.93 7.10 -7.64
N GLU A 14 -4.97 7.91 -7.82
CA GLU A 14 -5.46 8.78 -6.75
C GLU A 14 -6.31 8.02 -5.71
N CYS A 15 -6.95 6.93 -6.14
CA CYS A 15 -7.82 6.12 -5.29
C CYS A 15 -7.94 4.68 -5.82
N VAL A 16 -8.32 3.76 -4.91
CA VAL A 16 -8.71 2.39 -5.22
C VAL A 16 -9.94 2.02 -4.39
N HIS A 17 -10.86 1.24 -4.96
CA HIS A 17 -12.03 0.73 -4.24
C HIS A 17 -11.72 -0.64 -3.65
N ILE A 18 -11.95 -0.78 -2.34
CA ILE A 18 -11.80 -2.03 -1.60
C ILE A 18 -13.15 -2.36 -0.97
N GLY A 19 -13.86 -3.33 -1.58
CA GLY A 19 -15.26 -3.57 -1.27
C GLY A 19 -16.12 -2.34 -1.57
N HIS A 20 -16.75 -1.78 -0.54
CA HIS A 20 -17.58 -0.57 -0.63
C HIS A 20 -16.83 0.72 -0.25
N SER A 21 -15.57 0.61 0.18
CA SER A 21 -14.79 1.74 0.68
C SER A 21 -13.82 2.26 -0.38
N GLU A 22 -13.70 3.57 -0.48
CA GLU A 22 -12.69 4.23 -1.30
C GLU A 22 -11.45 4.51 -0.43
N VAL A 23 -10.29 4.03 -0.89
CA VAL A 23 -8.99 4.20 -0.21
C VAL A 23 -8.11 5.13 -1.02
N ARG A 24 -7.48 6.09 -0.34
CA ARG A 24 -6.56 7.08 -0.92
C ARG A 24 -5.24 7.13 -0.15
N ALA A 25 -4.26 7.83 -0.71
CA ALA A 25 -3.07 8.17 0.07
C ALA A 25 -3.46 8.96 1.34
N GLY A 26 -2.87 8.59 2.48
CA GLY A 26 -3.19 9.07 3.82
C GLY A 26 -4.29 8.29 4.54
N ASP A 27 -4.99 7.35 3.89
CA ASP A 27 -5.92 6.46 4.60
C ASP A 27 -5.20 5.43 5.46
N ARG A 28 -5.89 5.00 6.51
CA ARG A 28 -5.46 3.88 7.35
C ARG A 28 -6.10 2.58 6.89
N VAL A 29 -5.28 1.55 6.83
CA VAL A 29 -5.69 0.19 6.49
C VAL A 29 -5.13 -0.79 7.51
N ARG A 30 -5.80 -1.93 7.64
CA ARG A 30 -5.32 -3.09 8.37
C ARG A 30 -4.78 -4.11 7.38
N LEU A 31 -3.58 -4.60 7.64
CA LEU A 31 -2.92 -5.56 6.78
C LEU A 31 -3.51 -6.95 7.00
N ARG A 32 -3.90 -7.60 5.90
CA ARG A 32 -4.50 -8.94 5.82
C ARG A 32 -3.81 -9.71 4.69
N PRO A 33 -2.49 -9.90 4.76
CA PRO A 33 -1.82 -10.65 3.72
C PRO A 33 -2.42 -12.05 3.57
N ARG A 34 -2.56 -12.49 2.32
CA ARG A 34 -3.24 -13.76 1.99
C ARG A 34 -2.25 -14.87 1.66
N GLY A 35 -0.99 -14.52 1.38
CA GLY A 35 0.08 -15.44 1.03
C GLY A 35 1.08 -15.62 2.15
N GLY A 36 0.65 -16.13 3.32
CA GLY A 36 1.45 -16.39 4.53
C GLY A 36 2.63 -17.38 4.36
N ALA A 37 3.48 -17.14 3.37
CA ALA A 37 4.60 -17.97 2.99
C ALA A 37 5.92 -17.49 3.64
N ASP A 38 5.99 -16.25 4.12
CA ASP A 38 7.22 -15.64 4.65
C ASP A 38 7.02 -15.01 6.04
N ILE A 39 8.09 -14.99 6.86
CA ILE A 39 8.08 -14.50 8.25
C ILE A 39 7.59 -13.04 8.35
N MET A 40 7.90 -12.22 7.33
CA MET A 40 7.45 -10.82 7.27
C MET A 40 5.94 -10.71 7.18
N ASP A 41 5.31 -11.59 6.41
CA ASP A 41 3.87 -11.62 6.22
C ASP A 41 3.14 -11.86 7.55
N LEU A 42 3.64 -12.85 8.31
CA LEU A 42 3.15 -13.19 9.64
C LEU A 42 3.36 -12.05 10.64
N ALA A 43 4.49 -11.34 10.56
CA ALA A 43 4.79 -10.22 11.44
C ALA A 43 3.91 -8.99 11.17
N LEU A 44 3.52 -8.79 9.91
CA LEU A 44 2.71 -7.65 9.47
C LEU A 44 1.21 -7.93 9.55
N ALA A 45 0.80 -9.19 9.58
CA ALA A 45 -0.59 -9.60 9.65
C ALA A 45 -1.33 -8.94 10.84
N GLY A 46 -2.40 -8.22 10.52
CA GLY A 46 -3.24 -7.55 11.51
C GLY A 46 -2.72 -6.20 12.00
N MET A 47 -1.53 -5.77 11.57
CA MET A 47 -1.00 -4.43 11.87
C MET A 47 -1.80 -3.33 11.14
N THR A 48 -1.76 -2.13 11.69
CA THR A 48 -2.29 -0.92 11.04
C THR A 48 -1.18 -0.23 10.26
N ALA A 49 -1.51 0.22 9.06
CA ALA A 49 -0.60 0.94 8.20
C ALA A 49 -1.29 2.15 7.55
N THR A 50 -0.49 3.14 7.17
CA THR A 50 -0.91 4.32 6.43
C THR A 50 -0.56 4.14 4.96
N VAL A 51 -1.52 4.39 4.05
CA VAL A 51 -1.29 4.34 2.60
C VAL A 51 -0.47 5.55 2.17
N GLU A 52 0.75 5.35 1.68
CA GLU A 52 1.59 6.42 1.17
C GLU A 52 1.28 6.73 -0.29
N SER A 53 1.02 5.71 -1.10
CA SER A 53 0.75 5.82 -2.53
C SER A 53 0.02 4.59 -3.04
N ILE A 54 -0.70 4.75 -4.14
CA ILE A 54 -1.33 3.65 -4.87
C ILE A 54 -0.62 3.57 -6.23
N GLU A 55 -0.02 2.43 -6.51
CA GLU A 55 0.88 2.23 -7.64
C GLU A 55 0.31 1.12 -8.53
N GLN A 56 0.40 1.31 -9.85
CA GLN A 56 -0.02 0.32 -10.84
C GLN A 56 1.20 -0.16 -11.64
N ASP A 57 1.35 -1.49 -11.76
CA ASP A 57 2.39 -2.10 -12.60
C ASP A 57 2.01 -2.14 -14.08
N PHE A 58 2.93 -2.62 -14.92
CA PHE A 58 2.75 -2.73 -16.37
C PHE A 58 1.67 -3.75 -16.79
N GLU A 59 1.34 -4.71 -15.93
CA GLU A 59 0.26 -5.68 -16.13
C GLU A 59 -1.11 -5.11 -15.68
N GLY A 60 -1.13 -3.89 -15.15
CA GLY A 60 -2.32 -3.23 -14.64
C GLY A 60 -2.69 -3.61 -13.21
N ARG A 61 -1.84 -4.36 -12.49
CA ARG A 61 -2.09 -4.75 -11.11
C ARG A 61 -1.84 -3.56 -10.20
N VAL A 62 -2.74 -3.38 -9.24
CA VAL A 62 -2.69 -2.28 -8.27
C VAL A 62 -2.05 -2.76 -6.98
N TYR A 63 -1.17 -1.93 -6.42
CA TYR A 63 -0.54 -2.15 -5.13
C TYR A 63 -0.67 -0.89 -4.27
N LEU A 64 -0.95 -1.09 -2.99
CA LEU A 64 -0.89 -0.04 -1.99
C LEU A 64 0.50 -0.06 -1.37
N ALA A 65 1.25 1.02 -1.55
CA ALA A 65 2.47 1.27 -0.81
C ALA A 65 2.11 1.83 0.56
N VAL A 66 2.48 1.13 1.63
CA VAL A 66 2.08 1.46 2.99
C VAL A 66 3.26 1.58 3.95
N THR A 67 3.13 2.42 4.96
CA THR A 67 4.02 2.50 6.13
C THR A 67 3.29 1.96 7.35
N VAL A 68 3.90 1.03 8.08
CA VAL A 68 3.29 0.44 9.27
C VAL A 68 3.38 1.43 10.43
N ASP A 69 2.28 1.64 11.14
CA ASP A 69 2.21 2.69 12.17
C ASP A 69 3.13 2.41 13.37
N ASP A 70 3.40 1.13 13.66
CA ASP A 70 4.29 0.68 14.75
C ASP A 70 5.73 0.41 14.29
N ASP A 71 6.08 0.68 13.02
CA ASP A 71 7.44 0.48 12.52
C ASP A 71 8.40 1.53 13.14
N PRO A 72 9.47 1.12 13.84
CA PRO A 72 10.44 2.09 14.39
C PRO A 72 11.14 2.91 13.30
N GLY A 73 11.11 2.46 12.04
CA GLY A 73 11.58 3.17 10.85
C GLY A 73 10.48 3.88 10.05
N ARG A 74 9.27 4.06 10.59
CA ARG A 74 8.13 4.70 9.90
C ARG A 74 8.49 6.06 9.30
N ASP A 75 9.31 6.85 9.98
CA ASP A 75 9.80 8.15 9.50
C ASP A 75 10.64 8.02 8.22
N LEU A 76 11.46 6.96 8.12
CA LEU A 76 12.23 6.64 6.92
C LEU A 76 11.32 6.18 5.76
N GLY A 77 10.23 5.48 6.09
CA GLY A 77 9.19 5.10 5.12
C GLY A 77 8.49 6.31 4.50
N ALA A 78 8.14 7.31 5.32
CA ALA A 78 7.55 8.57 4.87
C ALA A 78 8.52 9.38 3.98
N LEU A 79 9.84 9.30 4.26
CA LEU A 79 10.90 9.86 3.42
C LEU A 79 11.19 9.04 2.15
N ARG A 80 10.42 7.97 1.89
CA ARG A 80 10.58 7.04 0.76
C ARG A 80 11.96 6.36 0.70
N GLN A 81 12.61 6.17 1.85
CA GLN A 81 13.83 5.38 1.90
C GLN A 81 13.52 3.90 1.63
N PRO A 82 14.42 3.18 0.93
CA PRO A 82 14.24 1.75 0.68
C PRO A 82 14.16 0.96 1.99
N GLY A 83 13.26 -0.03 2.05
CA GLY A 83 13.12 -0.94 3.19
C GLY A 83 12.02 -0.61 4.19
N HIS A 84 11.34 0.54 4.07
CA HIS A 84 10.32 0.99 5.02
C HIS A 84 8.93 1.23 4.41
N ARG A 85 8.77 0.87 3.13
CA ARG A 85 7.46 0.79 2.46
C ARG A 85 7.18 -0.66 2.12
N PHE A 86 5.99 -1.11 2.48
CA PHE A 86 5.50 -2.43 2.15
C PHE A 86 4.43 -2.31 1.06
N PHE A 87 4.30 -3.32 0.22
CA PHE A 87 3.40 -3.32 -0.91
C PHE A 87 2.39 -4.45 -0.74
N PHE A 88 1.10 -4.11 -0.75
CA PHE A 88 0.01 -5.08 -0.61
C PHE A 88 -1.01 -4.89 -1.73
N GLN A 89 -1.64 -5.97 -2.16
CA GLN A 89 -2.77 -5.86 -3.08
C GLN A 89 -4.01 -5.31 -2.36
N PRO A 90 -4.97 -4.70 -3.10
CA PRO A 90 -6.22 -4.22 -2.51
C PRO A 90 -7.01 -5.27 -1.75
N ASP A 91 -6.95 -6.54 -2.14
CA ASP A 91 -7.64 -7.62 -1.44
C ASP A 91 -6.88 -8.11 -0.18
N GLU A 92 -5.64 -7.68 0.01
CA GLU A 92 -4.79 -8.01 1.17
C GLU A 92 -4.82 -6.94 2.26
N VAL A 93 -5.70 -5.95 2.13
CA VAL A 93 -5.86 -4.89 3.13
C VAL A 93 -7.34 -4.65 3.42
N GLU A 94 -7.61 -4.19 4.63
CA GLU A 94 -8.94 -3.88 5.12
C GLU A 94 -8.99 -2.39 5.52
N PRO A 95 -9.80 -1.54 4.85
CA PRO A 95 -9.90 -0.12 5.19
C PRO A 95 -10.39 0.09 6.63
N LEU A 96 -9.72 0.96 7.38
CA LEU A 96 -10.10 1.25 8.79
C LEU A 96 -11.01 2.47 8.92
N SER A 97 -11.06 3.32 7.90
CA SER A 97 -11.97 4.45 7.81
C SER A 97 -13.01 4.17 6.73
N GLU A 98 -14.29 4.14 7.11
CA GLU A 98 -15.38 4.28 6.16
C GLU A 98 -15.43 5.74 5.74
N ARG A 99 -14.65 6.13 4.73
CA ARG A 99 -15.00 7.36 4.00
C ARG A 99 -16.24 7.04 3.17
N SER A 100 -17.39 7.03 3.83
CA SER A 100 -18.68 7.13 3.16
C SER A 100 -18.66 8.44 2.39
N ARG A 101 -18.63 8.37 1.06
CA ARG A 101 -18.67 9.52 0.17
C ARG A 101 -19.83 10.42 0.60
N ALA A 102 -19.52 11.58 1.19
CA ALA A 102 -20.54 12.59 1.44
C ALA A 102 -21.06 13.04 0.08
N ILE A 103 -22.36 12.80 -0.14
CA ILE A 103 -23.12 13.13 -1.34
C ILE A 103 -23.19 14.65 -1.57
#